data_AF-A0A5J4PIR0-F1
#
_entry.id   AF-A0A5J4PIR0-F1
#
_cell.length_a   1.000
_cell.length_b   1.000
_cell.length_c   1.000
_cell.angle_alpha   90.00
_cell.angle_beta   90.00
_cell.angle_gamma   90.00
#
_symmetry.space_group_name_H-M   'P 1'
#
loop_
_entity.id
_entity.type
_entity.pdbx_description
1 polymer ?
#
loop_
_entity_poly.entity_id
_entity_poly.type
_entity_poly.pdbx_seq_one_letter_code
_entity_poly.pdbx_strand_id
1 'polypeptide(L)'
;MNESKEPRKRGKGGRPPKNDPAENCLMVRFSDVQYAEFLSMYEQSGIRSKARFILARIFGEALRVIKTDSSAVDFVMKLSALYGQIRSVGVNYNQIVKQLHTTFGEKKALAMLYQLEQETI
;
A
#
# COMPACT_ATOMS: atom_id res chain seq x y z
N MET A 1 -42.84 -15.93 21.68
CA MET A 1 -42.12 -15.56 22.91
C MET A 1 -40.71 -16.11 22.77
N ASN A 2 -39.70 -15.25 22.63
CA ASN A 2 -38.31 -15.68 22.53
C ASN A 2 -37.59 -15.15 23.78
N GLU A 3 -37.19 -16.04 24.67
CA GLU A 3 -36.57 -15.70 25.95
C GLU A 3 -35.21 -15.04 25.70
N SER A 4 -35.09 -13.77 26.07
CA SER A 4 -33.82 -13.05 26.12
C SER A 4 -33.01 -13.59 27.30
N LYS A 5 -32.10 -14.55 27.05
CA LYS A 5 -31.17 -15.01 28.09
C LYS A 5 -30.25 -13.86 28.49
N GLU A 6 -30.31 -13.44 29.75
CA GLU A 6 -29.40 -12.43 30.29
C GLU A 6 -27.94 -12.87 30.14
N PRO A 7 -27.03 -12.00 29.65
CA PRO A 7 -25.63 -12.36 29.48
C PRO A 7 -24.96 -12.57 30.85
N ARG A 8 -24.35 -13.74 31.03
CA ARG A 8 -23.56 -14.08 32.22
C ARG A 8 -22.46 -13.03 32.44
N LYS A 9 -22.36 -12.48 33.66
CA LYS A 9 -21.33 -11.49 34.04
C LYS A 9 -19.92 -12.07 33.79
N ARG A 10 -19.24 -11.58 32.75
CA ARG A 10 -17.85 -11.94 32.44
C ARG A 10 -16.88 -11.18 33.34
N GLY A 11 -15.73 -11.79 33.66
CA GLY A 11 -14.66 -11.15 34.41
C GLY A 11 -14.07 -9.93 33.66
N LYS A 12 -13.34 -9.06 34.38
CA LYS A 12 -12.78 -7.79 33.89
C LYS A 12 -11.61 -7.95 32.87
N GLY A 13 -11.51 -9.07 32.17
CA GLY A 13 -10.42 -9.38 31.26
C GLY A 13 -10.92 -9.83 29.88
N GLY A 14 -10.17 -9.48 28.84
CA GLY A 14 -10.43 -9.90 27.45
C GLY A 14 -11.00 -8.79 26.56
N ARG A 15 -11.23 -9.14 25.28
CA ARG A 15 -11.81 -8.22 24.29
C ARG A 15 -13.25 -7.87 24.69
N PRO A 16 -13.61 -6.57 24.75
CA PRO A 16 -15.00 -6.16 24.98
C PRO A 16 -15.95 -6.82 23.98
N PRO A 17 -17.13 -7.28 24.42
CA PRO A 17 -18.12 -7.87 23.52
C PRO A 17 -18.57 -6.83 22.49
N LYS A 18 -18.87 -7.30 21.28
CA LYS A 18 -19.46 -6.44 20.25
C LYS A 18 -20.92 -6.17 20.63
N ASN A 19 -21.40 -4.93 20.45
CA ASN A 19 -22.79 -4.55 20.73
C ASN A 19 -23.80 -5.36 19.90
N ASP A 20 -23.44 -5.72 18.67
CA ASP A 20 -24.27 -6.51 17.75
C ASP A 20 -23.43 -7.66 17.13
N PRO A 21 -23.40 -8.84 17.78
CA PRO A 21 -22.73 -10.03 17.26
C PRO A 21 -23.53 -10.69 16.13
N ALA A 22 -22.84 -11.17 15.09
CA ALA A 22 -23.47 -11.95 14.02
C ALA A 22 -23.71 -13.38 14.49
N GLU A 23 -24.84 -13.61 15.17
CA GLU A 23 -25.20 -14.92 15.74
C GLU A 23 -25.92 -15.84 14.73
N ASN A 24 -26.59 -15.26 13.74
CA ASN A 24 -27.34 -16.01 12.73
C ASN A 24 -26.43 -16.40 11.55
N CYS A 25 -26.32 -17.69 11.28
CA CYS A 25 -25.55 -18.23 10.16
C CYS A 25 -26.48 -18.78 9.08
N LEU A 26 -26.22 -18.43 7.82
CA LEU A 26 -26.87 -19.00 6.65
C LEU A 26 -25.85 -19.79 5.82
N MET A 27 -26.18 -21.05 5.51
CA MET A 27 -25.38 -21.89 4.63
C MET A 27 -25.84 -21.71 3.19
N VAL A 28 -24.93 -21.27 2.31
CA VAL A 28 -25.17 -21.13 0.87
C VAL A 28 -24.49 -22.28 0.14
N ARG A 29 -25.21 -22.94 -0.76
CA ARG A 29 -24.68 -24.00 -1.64
C ARG A 29 -24.61 -23.46 -3.06
N PHE A 30 -23.47 -23.65 -3.71
CA PHE A 30 -23.24 -23.26 -5.10
C PHE A 30 -23.17 -24.50 -5.99
N SER A 31 -23.61 -24.37 -7.25
CA SER A 31 -23.16 -25.28 -8.31
C SER A 31 -21.72 -24.93 -8.73
N ASP A 32 -21.04 -25.83 -9.44
CA ASP A 32 -19.65 -25.61 -9.87
C ASP A 32 -19.49 -24.34 -10.71
N VAL A 33 -20.44 -24.09 -11.61
CA VAL A 33 -20.47 -22.89 -12.47
C VAL A 33 -20.62 -21.62 -11.63
N GLN A 34 -21.56 -21.62 -10.69
CA GLN A 34 -21.79 -20.48 -9.81
C GLN A 34 -20.60 -20.22 -8.88
N TYR A 35 -19.92 -21.28 -8.44
CA TYR A 35 -18.74 -21.15 -7.59
C TYR A 35 -17.55 -20.55 -8.34
N ALA A 36 -17.36 -20.91 -9.62
CA ALA A 36 -16.33 -20.31 -10.46
C ALA A 36 -16.56 -18.81 -10.67
N GLU A 37 -17.81 -18.42 -11.00
CA GLU A 37 -18.18 -17.01 -11.13
C GLU A 37 -18.00 -16.24 -9.80
N PHE A 38 -18.41 -16.85 -8.69
CA PHE A 38 -18.22 -16.29 -7.35
C PHE A 38 -16.75 -16.01 -7.04
N LEU A 39 -15.85 -16.95 -7.36
CA LEU A 39 -14.41 -16.78 -7.11
C LEU A 39 -13.82 -15.60 -7.89
N SER A 40 -14.20 -15.44 -9.16
CA SER A 40 -13.78 -14.30 -9.98
C SER A 40 -14.23 -12.96 -9.38
N MET A 41 -15.49 -12.86 -8.94
CA MET A 41 -16.00 -11.65 -8.30
C MET A 41 -15.35 -11.39 -6.94
N TYR A 42 -15.09 -12.45 -6.17
CA TYR A 42 -14.43 -12.36 -4.87
C TYR A 42 -13.00 -11.82 -4.99
N GLU A 43 -12.23 -12.35 -5.95
CA GLU A 43 -10.86 -11.90 -6.22
C GLU A 43 -10.81 -10.42 -6.60
N GLN A 44 -11.71 -9.98 -7.48
CA GLN A 44 -11.82 -8.57 -7.87
C GLN A 44 -12.20 -7.65 -6.70
N SER A 45 -12.95 -8.15 -5.72
CA SER A 45 -13.42 -7.34 -4.58
C SER A 45 -12.33 -6.99 -3.56
N GLY A 46 -11.25 -7.77 -3.48
CA GLY A 46 -10.18 -7.59 -2.48
C GLY A 46 -10.61 -7.80 -1.03
N ILE A 47 -11.83 -8.31 -0.77
CA ILE A 47 -12.33 -8.59 0.58
C ILE A 47 -11.67 -9.86 1.13
N ARG A 48 -11.25 -9.84 2.41
CA ARG A 48 -10.51 -10.95 3.02
C ARG A 48 -11.34 -12.20 3.34
N SER A 49 -12.67 -12.09 3.41
CA SER A 49 -13.56 -13.18 3.82
C SER A 49 -14.69 -13.38 2.82
N LYS A 50 -14.83 -14.61 2.33
CA LYS A 50 -15.93 -15.02 1.43
C LYS A 50 -17.31 -14.72 2.02
N ALA A 51 -17.52 -14.99 3.31
CA ALA A 51 -18.79 -14.71 3.98
C ALA A 51 -19.12 -13.21 4.05
N ARG A 52 -18.10 -12.38 4.33
CA ARG A 52 -18.25 -10.92 4.33
C ARG A 52 -18.58 -10.41 2.92
N PHE A 53 -17.97 -10.99 1.89
CA PHE A 53 -18.24 -10.65 0.50
C PHE A 53 -19.68 -11.00 0.09
N ILE A 54 -20.18 -12.19 0.45
CA ILE A 54 -21.57 -12.58 0.23
C ILE A 54 -22.53 -11.60 0.92
N LEU A 55 -22.27 -11.27 2.19
CA LEU A 55 -23.09 -10.34 2.95
C LEU A 55 -23.12 -8.94 2.29
N ALA A 56 -21.94 -8.42 1.92
CA ALA A 56 -21.82 -7.14 1.25
C ALA A 56 -22.59 -7.11 -0.07
N ARG A 57 -22.58 -8.23 -0.82
CA ARG A 57 -23.30 -8.35 -2.09
C ARG A 57 -24.82 -8.39 -1.91
N ILE A 58 -25.32 -9.11 -0.90
CA ILE A 58 -26.76 -9.22 -0.59
C ILE A 58 -27.33 -7.85 -0.18
N PHE A 59 -26.61 -7.12 0.68
CA PHE A 59 -27.05 -5.82 1.20
C PHE A 59 -26.66 -4.63 0.33
N GLY A 60 -26.10 -4.87 -0.88
CA GLY A 60 -25.74 -3.82 -1.81
C GLY A 60 -24.69 -2.84 -1.27
N GLU A 61 -23.86 -3.27 -0.32
CA GLU A 61 -22.74 -2.45 0.16
C GLU A 61 -21.85 -2.10 -1.04
N ALA A 62 -21.48 -0.82 -1.17
CA ALA A 62 -20.65 -0.35 -2.26
C ALA A 62 -19.28 -1.05 -2.22
N LEU A 63 -19.09 -2.05 -3.08
CA LEU A 63 -17.82 -2.73 -3.25
C LEU A 63 -16.84 -1.79 -3.93
N ARG A 64 -15.88 -1.25 -3.17
CA ARG A 64 -14.75 -0.53 -3.76
C ARG A 64 -13.82 -1.55 -4.41
N VAL A 65 -14.04 -1.83 -5.69
CA VAL A 65 -13.08 -2.56 -6.53
C VAL A 65 -11.86 -1.65 -6.71
N ILE A 66 -10.82 -1.87 -5.92
CA ILE A 66 -9.54 -1.18 -6.10
C ILE A 66 -8.85 -1.86 -7.29
N LYS A 67 -9.19 -1.42 -8.51
CA LYS A 67 -8.43 -1.75 -9.71
C LYS A 67 -7.07 -1.06 -9.56
N THR A 68 -6.12 -1.74 -8.94
CA THR A 68 -4.75 -1.24 -8.88
C THR A 68 -4.18 -1.44 -10.27
N ASP A 69 -4.09 -0.36 -11.04
CA ASP A 69 -3.40 -0.41 -12.32
C ASP A 69 -1.91 -0.65 -12.04
N SER A 70 -1.50 -1.91 -12.15
CA SER A 70 -0.11 -2.34 -11.94
C SER A 70 0.88 -1.52 -12.77
N SER A 71 0.47 -1.06 -13.96
CA SER A 71 1.32 -0.28 -14.85
C SER A 71 1.62 1.11 -14.29
N ALA A 72 0.65 1.73 -13.61
CA ALA A 72 0.83 3.03 -12.98
C ALA A 72 1.77 2.94 -11.77
N VAL A 73 1.68 1.86 -10.98
CA VAL A 73 2.58 1.60 -9.85
C VAL A 73 4.01 1.38 -10.35
N ASP A 74 4.19 0.56 -11.38
CA ASP A 74 5.50 0.32 -12.00
C ASP A 74 6.12 1.59 -12.58
N PHE A 75 5.29 2.44 -13.19
CA PHE A 75 5.74 3.73 -13.71
C PHE A 75 6.22 4.67 -12.60
N VAL A 76 5.46 4.80 -11.51
CA VAL A 76 5.86 5.61 -10.34
C VAL A 76 7.14 5.07 -9.70
N MET A 77 7.30 3.75 -9.61
CA MET A 77 8.54 3.15 -9.11
C MET A 77 9.75 3.51 -9.98
N LYS A 78 9.61 3.43 -11.32
CA LYS A 78 10.68 3.83 -12.25
C LYS A 78 11.04 5.31 -12.11
N LEU A 79 10.04 6.19 -12.02
CA LEU A 79 10.25 7.63 -11.80
C LEU A 79 10.98 7.91 -10.48
N SER A 80 10.56 7.23 -9.40
CA SER A 80 11.21 7.39 -8.09
C SER A 80 12.65 6.90 -8.11
N ALA A 81 12.94 5.81 -8.82
CA ALA A 81 14.31 5.30 -8.98
C ALA A 81 15.19 6.29 -9.76
N LEU A 82 14.68 6.84 -10.88
CA LEU A 82 15.38 7.86 -11.65
C LEU A 82 15.68 9.11 -10.80
N TYR A 83 14.71 9.57 -10.01
CA TYR A 83 14.92 10.70 -9.11
C TYR A 83 15.99 10.40 -8.05
N GLY A 84 16.02 9.16 -7.54
CA GLY A 84 17.08 8.69 -6.65
C GLY A 84 18.46 8.74 -7.30
N GLN A 85 18.58 8.35 -8.57
CA GLN A 85 19.83 8.43 -9.32
C GLN A 85 20.29 9.89 -9.49
N ILE A 86 19.41 10.81 -9.92
CA ILE A 86 19.75 12.24 -10.06
C ILE A 86 20.22 12.82 -8.73
N ARG A 87 19.51 12.51 -7.64
CA ARG A 87 19.90 12.96 -6.30
C ARG A 87 21.28 12.43 -5.90
N SER A 88 21.57 11.16 -6.20
CA SER A 88 22.86 10.54 -5.88
C SER A 88 24.03 11.23 -6.58
N VAL A 89 23.84 11.62 -7.84
CA VAL A 89 24.83 12.40 -8.60
C VAL A 89 25.07 13.75 -7.93
N GLY A 90 24.01 14.46 -7.52
CA GLY A 90 24.14 15.74 -6.81
C GLY A 90 24.87 15.62 -5.46
N VAL A 91 24.63 14.55 -4.70
CA VAL A 91 25.35 14.29 -3.43
C VAL A 91 26.83 14.02 -3.68
N ASN A 92 27.15 13.16 -4.65
CA ASN A 92 28.53 12.83 -5.01
C ASN A 92 29.29 14.09 -5.49
N TYR A 93 28.63 14.93 -6.31
CA TYR A 93 29.20 16.20 -6.74
C TYR A 93 29.54 17.10 -5.55
N ASN A 94 28.60 17.30 -4.63
CA ASN A 94 28.83 18.12 -3.44
C ASN A 94 29.98 17.58 -2.57
N GLN A 95 30.10 16.25 -2.47
CA GLN A 95 31.19 15.63 -1.74
C GLN A 95 32.55 15.90 -2.40
N ILE A 96 32.65 15.76 -3.72
CA ILE A 96 33.88 16.03 -4.48
C ILE A 96 34.28 17.50 -4.32
N VAL A 97 33.35 18.44 -4.48
CA VAL A 97 33.61 19.89 -4.32
C VAL A 97 34.19 20.19 -2.94
N LYS A 98 33.60 19.65 -1.87
CA LYS A 98 34.12 19.82 -0.50
C LYS A 98 35.51 19.24 -0.32
N GLN A 99 35.75 18.05 -0.86
CA GLN A 99 37.06 17.39 -0.78
C GLN A 99 38.12 18.18 -1.56
N LEU A 100 37.76 18.73 -2.73
CA LEU A 100 38.63 19.56 -3.56
C LEU A 100 39.03 20.86 -2.84
N HIS A 101 38.05 21.54 -2.23
CA HIS A 101 38.30 22.73 -1.40
C HIS A 101 39.25 22.44 -0.24
N THR A 102 39.05 21.31 0.45
CA THR A 102 39.88 20.91 1.60
C THR A 102 41.30 20.53 1.21
N THR A 103 41.48 19.88 0.04
CA THR A 103 42.78 19.31 -0.37
C THR A 103 43.67 20.32 -1.11
N PHE A 104 43.09 21.14 -2.00
CA PHE A 104 43.87 22.00 -2.90
C PHE A 104 43.80 23.50 -2.57
N GLY A 105 42.97 23.90 -1.60
CA GLY A 105 42.69 25.29 -1.28
C GLY A 105 41.78 25.98 -2.31
N GLU A 106 41.13 27.07 -1.90
CA GLU A 106 40.02 27.68 -2.65
C GLU A 106 40.36 28.06 -4.10
N LYS A 107 41.52 28.69 -4.33
CA LYS A 107 41.89 29.20 -5.66
C LYS A 107 42.08 28.10 -6.70
N LYS A 108 42.67 26.95 -6.31
CA LYS A 108 42.88 25.81 -7.22
C LYS A 108 41.61 25.01 -7.42
N ALA A 109 40.80 24.84 -6.37
CA ALA A 109 39.51 24.18 -6.46
C ALA A 109 38.56 24.91 -7.43
N LEU A 110 38.49 26.26 -7.36
CA LEU A 110 37.68 27.06 -8.28
C LEU A 110 38.15 26.94 -9.73
N ALA A 111 39.46 26.98 -10.00
CA ALA A 111 39.99 26.82 -11.36
C ALA A 111 39.60 25.48 -11.99
N MET A 112 39.66 24.39 -11.22
CA MET A 112 39.24 23.06 -11.67
C MET A 112 37.72 22.98 -11.88
N LEU A 113 36.91 23.64 -11.04
CA LEU A 113 35.46 23.70 -11.23
C LEU A 113 35.06 24.49 -12.47
N TYR A 114 35.73 25.62 -12.76
CA TYR A 114 35.50 26.38 -13.98
C TYR A 114 35.85 25.59 -15.25
N GLN A 115 36.91 24.77 -15.22
CA GLN A 115 37.21 23.86 -16.33
C GLN A 115 36.12 22.80 -16.51
N LEU A 116 35.60 22.24 -15.41
CA LEU A 116 34.52 21.26 -15.45
C LEU A 116 33.21 21.87 -15.99
N GLU A 117 32.92 23.12 -15.63
CA GLU A 117 31.76 23.86 -16.15
C GLU A 117 31.83 24.02 -17.67
N GLN A 118 33.01 24.34 -18.24
CA GLN A 118 33.18 24.49 -19.69
C GLN A 118 32.98 23.17 -20.46
N GLU A 119 33.31 22.02 -19.88
CA GLU A 119 33.17 20.70 -20.50
C GLU A 119 31.76 20.10 -20.36
N THR A 120 30.91 20.66 -19.50
CA THR A 120 29.57 20.12 -19.20
C THR A 120 28.42 20.98 -19.74
N ILE A 121 28.72 22.10 -20.41
CA ILE A 121 27.78 22.96 -21.13
C ILE A 121 27.63 22.53 -22.59
#